data_AF-A0AAD5DD49-F1
#
_entry.id   AF-A0AAD5DD49-F1
#
_cell.length_a   1.000
_cell.length_b   1.000
_cell.length_c   1.000
_cell.angle_alpha   90.00
_cell.angle_beta   90.00
_cell.angle_gamma   90.00
#
_symmetry.space_group_name_H-M   'P 1'
#
loop_
_entity.id
_entity.type
_entity.pdbx_description
1 polymer ?
#
loop_
_entity_poly.entity_id
_entity_poly.type
_entity_poly.pdbx_seq_one_letter_code
_entity_poly.pdbx_strand_id
1 'polypeptide(L)'
;MSQCKRPVDVGKGPVRVCGGAVNWRRLGLGFRFCGMGIPADMVVNAMIAAMAAHANQPCETIYHVGSSVSNPVKYKSIQESGYNYFSKHPWINKDGKPVIVGKIKVLNSMDSFQRYFALRYVLPLQGLQVVNSALCHAFNGTYTDLKRKISFVLRLVELYKPYLFSKSFYDDINTEKLRQLVRQNEVEANVFYFDPKTIKWDDYFEHIHIPGAVKHPLIWMI
;
A
#
# COMPACT_ATOMS: atom_id res chain seq x y z
N MET A 1 12.36 -19.52 48.12
CA MET A 1 11.23 -19.09 47.28
C MET A 1 11.32 -17.58 47.05
N SER A 2 11.50 -17.22 45.78
CA SER A 2 11.30 -15.91 45.12
C SER A 2 11.73 -14.61 45.82
N GLN A 3 12.93 -14.14 45.45
CA GLN A 3 13.25 -12.72 45.28
C GLN A 3 12.86 -12.24 43.88
N CYS A 4 12.39 -10.99 43.73
CA CYS A 4 12.68 -10.08 42.60
C CYS A 4 12.05 -8.69 42.89
N LYS A 5 12.79 -7.67 43.33
CA LYS A 5 13.61 -6.67 42.59
C LYS A 5 12.82 -5.59 41.81
N ARG A 6 12.74 -4.42 42.46
CA ARG A 6 12.96 -2.99 42.07
C ARG A 6 12.59 -2.44 40.67
N PRO A 7 12.22 -1.13 40.60
CA PRO A 7 11.68 -0.48 39.41
C PRO A 7 12.78 -0.19 38.37
N VAL A 8 12.41 -0.31 37.08
CA VAL A 8 13.29 0.00 35.95
C VAL A 8 12.95 1.39 35.41
N ASP A 9 13.99 2.21 35.40
CA ASP A 9 14.12 3.55 34.86
C ASP A 9 13.77 3.59 33.36
N VAL A 10 12.73 4.33 32.97
CA VAL A 10 12.35 4.52 31.56
C VAL A 10 13.08 5.75 31.04
N GLY A 11 14.32 5.53 30.60
CA GLY A 11 15.13 6.53 29.91
C GLY A 11 14.39 7.11 28.71
N LYS A 12 14.20 8.44 28.73
CA LYS A 12 13.82 9.24 27.56
C LYS A 12 14.93 9.18 26.51
N GLY A 13 14.82 8.23 25.58
CA GLY A 13 15.55 8.24 24.31
C GLY A 13 14.61 8.66 23.17
N PRO A 14 15.08 9.40 22.15
CA PRO A 14 14.25 9.71 21.00
C PRO A 14 13.90 8.40 20.28
N VAL A 15 12.62 8.04 20.30
CA VAL A 15 12.09 6.92 19.53
C VAL A 15 12.24 7.28 18.06
N ARG A 16 13.36 6.85 17.48
CA ARG A 16 13.61 6.93 16.04
C ARG A 16 12.81 5.81 15.40
N VAL A 17 11.52 6.06 15.16
CA VAL A 17 10.70 5.20 14.32
C VAL A 17 11.22 5.35 12.89
N CYS A 18 12.17 4.50 12.51
CA CYS A 18 12.48 4.26 11.11
C CYS A 18 11.27 3.54 10.51
N GLY A 19 10.23 4.31 10.17
CA GLY A 19 9.24 3.88 9.18
C GLY A 19 10.02 3.60 7.91
N GLY A 20 10.25 2.32 7.63
CA GLY A 20 10.92 1.84 6.44
C GLY A 20 10.04 2.10 5.23
N ALA A 21 9.88 3.36 4.84
CA ALA A 21 9.43 3.74 3.52
C ALA A 21 10.51 3.23 2.56
N VAL A 22 10.29 2.05 2.00
CA VAL A 22 11.06 1.52 0.88
C VAL A 22 11.13 2.65 -0.15
N ASN A 23 12.34 3.14 -0.43
CA ASN A 23 12.54 4.25 -1.35
C ASN A 23 12.35 3.73 -2.79
N TRP A 24 11.10 3.64 -3.24
CA TRP A 24 10.68 3.15 -4.57
C TRP A 24 11.23 3.98 -5.75
N ARG A 25 11.89 5.12 -5.49
CA ARG A 25 12.38 6.09 -6.49
C ARG A 25 13.34 5.52 -7.53
N ARG A 26 14.04 4.41 -7.25
CA ARG A 26 15.16 3.96 -8.09
C ARG A 26 14.82 2.86 -9.10
N LEU A 27 13.59 2.34 -9.10
CA LEU A 27 13.22 1.14 -9.86
C LEU A 27 12.17 1.36 -10.94
N GLY A 28 11.45 2.49 -10.92
CA GLY A 28 10.41 2.79 -11.92
C GLY A 28 9.35 1.69 -12.07
N LEU A 29 9.22 0.83 -11.06
CA LEU A 29 8.44 -0.41 -11.08
C LEU A 29 7.25 -0.29 -10.15
N GLY A 30 6.08 -0.57 -10.70
CA GLY A 30 4.80 -0.49 -10.02
C GLY A 30 4.25 -1.89 -9.92
N PHE A 31 4.01 -2.32 -8.69
CA PHE A 31 3.42 -3.62 -8.45
C PHE A 31 1.94 -3.45 -8.19
N ARG A 32 1.10 -4.34 -8.73
CA ARG A 32 -0.35 -4.28 -8.52
C ARG A 32 -0.67 -4.62 -7.07
N PHE A 33 -0.59 -3.65 -6.17
CA PHE A 33 -1.04 -3.84 -4.80
C PHE A 33 -2.57 -3.94 -4.82
N CYS A 34 -3.12 -5.07 -4.39
CA CYS A 34 -4.52 -5.15 -3.97
C CYS A 34 -4.56 -4.68 -2.50
N GLY A 35 -4.30 -3.38 -2.29
CA GLY A 35 -4.44 -2.77 -0.97
C GLY A 35 -5.91 -2.47 -0.75
N MET A 36 -6.52 -3.14 0.22
CA MET A 36 -7.86 -2.79 0.68
C MET A 36 -7.79 -1.46 1.43
N GLY A 37 -7.96 -0.36 0.72
CA GLY A 37 -8.24 0.93 1.34
C GLY A 37 -9.74 1.07 1.51
N ILE A 38 -10.23 1.31 2.72
CA ILE A 38 -11.57 1.81 2.96
C ILE A 38 -11.47 3.00 3.94
N PRO A 39 -12.26 4.06 3.77
CA PRO A 39 -12.36 5.15 4.73
C PRO A 39 -12.75 4.63 6.13
N ALA A 40 -12.10 5.16 7.17
CA ALA A 40 -12.30 4.69 8.55
C ALA A 40 -13.75 4.85 9.03
N ASP A 41 -14.43 5.92 8.60
CA ASP A 41 -15.84 6.19 8.88
C ASP A 41 -16.76 5.07 8.37
N MET A 42 -16.49 4.51 7.19
CA MET A 42 -17.28 3.38 6.67
C MET A 42 -17.08 2.11 7.50
N VAL A 43 -15.86 1.88 8.05
CA VAL A 43 -15.60 0.75 8.94
C VAL A 43 -16.37 0.91 10.25
N VAL A 44 -16.34 2.11 10.83
CA VAL A 44 -17.05 2.42 12.08
C VAL A 44 -18.55 2.29 11.89
N ASN A 45 -19.11 2.84 10.81
CA ASN A 45 -20.54 2.73 10.50
C ASN A 45 -20.96 1.27 10.30
N ALA A 46 -20.16 0.47 9.59
CA ALA A 46 -20.43 -0.96 9.42
C ALA A 46 -20.38 -1.72 10.76
N MET A 47 -19.46 -1.37 11.65
CA MET A 47 -19.36 -1.97 12.98
C MET A 47 -20.58 -1.66 13.85
N ILE A 48 -21.02 -0.40 13.87
CA ILE A 48 -22.22 0.01 14.62
C ILE A 48 -23.47 -0.68 14.05
N ALA A 49 -23.61 -0.71 12.72
CA ALA A 49 -24.69 -1.40 12.04
C ALA A 49 -24.73 -2.90 12.38
N ALA A 50 -23.57 -3.56 12.40
CA ALA A 50 -23.47 -4.97 12.78
C ALA A 50 -23.88 -5.19 14.24
N MET A 51 -23.43 -4.33 15.15
CA MET A 51 -23.82 -4.39 16.57
C MET A 51 -25.32 -4.20 16.75
N ALA A 52 -25.93 -3.24 16.05
CA ALA A 52 -27.37 -2.99 16.12
C ALA A 52 -28.18 -4.16 15.57
N ALA A 53 -27.80 -4.69 14.40
CA ALA A 53 -28.49 -5.80 13.75
C ALA A 53 -28.47 -7.11 14.57
N HIS A 54 -27.44 -7.30 15.39
CA HIS A 54 -27.24 -8.53 16.20
C HIS A 54 -27.41 -8.32 17.70
N ALA A 55 -27.94 -7.18 18.14
CA ALA A 55 -28.03 -6.84 19.57
C ALA A 55 -28.73 -7.91 20.44
N ASN A 56 -29.64 -8.70 19.84
CA ASN A 56 -30.42 -9.72 20.52
C ASN A 56 -30.17 -11.14 20.01
N GLN A 57 -29.13 -11.38 19.20
CA GLN A 57 -28.83 -12.70 18.64
C GLN A 57 -27.38 -13.11 18.93
N PRO A 58 -27.14 -14.31 19.50
CA PRO A 58 -25.79 -14.88 19.51
C PRO A 58 -25.45 -15.31 18.08
N CYS A 59 -24.76 -14.46 17.35
CA CYS A 59 -24.37 -14.73 15.97
C CYS A 59 -22.88 -14.44 15.75
N GLU A 60 -22.12 -15.45 15.32
CA GLU A 60 -20.76 -15.29 14.82
C GLU A 60 -20.80 -15.10 13.30
N THR A 61 -21.18 -13.89 12.84
CA THR A 61 -21.08 -13.53 11.43
C THR A 61 -19.82 -12.71 11.17
N ILE A 62 -19.01 -13.15 10.20
CA ILE A 62 -17.85 -12.39 9.74
C ILE A 62 -18.28 -11.43 8.63
N TYR A 63 -17.96 -10.15 8.83
CA TYR A 63 -18.22 -9.06 7.89
C TYR A 63 -16.91 -8.60 7.25
N HIS A 64 -16.82 -8.72 5.93
CA HIS A 64 -15.72 -8.15 5.16
C HIS A 64 -16.07 -6.73 4.73
N VAL A 65 -15.47 -5.75 5.39
CA VAL A 65 -15.61 -4.32 5.06
C VAL A 65 -14.33 -3.87 4.39
N GLY A 66 -14.34 -3.79 3.07
CA GLY A 66 -13.16 -3.42 2.28
C GLY A 66 -13.50 -3.10 0.83
N SER A 67 -12.48 -2.79 0.03
CA SER A 67 -12.61 -2.78 -1.43
C SER A 67 -12.84 -4.22 -1.91
N SER A 68 -14.10 -4.63 -1.93
CA SER A 68 -14.54 -5.99 -2.26
C SER A 68 -14.62 -6.22 -3.77
N VAL A 69 -15.14 -7.38 -4.18
CA VAL A 69 -15.57 -7.63 -5.56
C VAL A 69 -16.47 -6.52 -6.09
N SER A 70 -17.30 -5.93 -5.22
CA SER A 70 -18.32 -4.94 -5.58
C SER A 70 -17.76 -3.57 -5.95
N ASN A 71 -16.63 -3.14 -5.36
CA ASN A 71 -15.95 -1.91 -5.76
C ASN A 71 -14.42 -2.03 -5.59
N PRO A 72 -13.72 -2.70 -6.53
CA PRO A 72 -12.30 -2.97 -6.40
C PRO A 72 -11.47 -1.71 -6.65
N VAL A 73 -10.56 -1.41 -5.72
CA VAL A 73 -9.55 -0.37 -5.92
C VAL A 73 -8.58 -0.80 -7.03
N LYS A 74 -8.43 0.04 -8.04
CA LYS A 74 -7.47 -0.19 -9.13
C LYS A 74 -6.14 0.45 -8.75
N TYR A 75 -5.08 -0.35 -8.66
CA TYR A 75 -3.74 0.18 -8.40
C TYR A 75 -3.29 1.25 -9.43
N LYS A 76 -3.71 1.08 -10.68
CA LYS A 76 -3.48 2.06 -11.75
C LYS A 76 -4.01 3.45 -11.35
N SER A 77 -5.20 3.51 -10.76
CA SER A 77 -5.81 4.74 -10.24
C SER A 77 -4.94 5.39 -9.17
N ILE A 78 -4.49 4.61 -8.17
CA ILE A 78 -3.60 5.13 -7.11
C ILE A 78 -2.32 5.74 -7.71
N GLN A 79 -1.70 5.04 -8.66
CA GLN A 79 -0.48 5.53 -9.29
C GLN A 79 -0.71 6.77 -10.16
N GLU A 80 -1.80 6.81 -10.92
CA GLU A 80 -2.16 7.96 -11.75
C GLU A 80 -2.50 9.18 -10.90
N SER A 81 -3.30 9.02 -9.84
CA SER A 81 -3.58 10.07 -8.86
C SER A 81 -2.30 10.57 -8.18
N GLY A 82 -1.42 9.65 -7.76
CA GLY A 82 -0.10 9.99 -7.19
C GLY A 82 0.77 10.78 -8.17
N TYR A 83 0.90 10.29 -9.40
CA TYR A 83 1.67 10.96 -10.45
C TYR A 83 1.10 12.36 -10.75
N ASN A 84 -0.22 12.47 -10.94
CA ASN A 84 -0.88 13.74 -11.22
C ASN A 84 -0.68 14.74 -10.08
N TYR A 85 -0.89 14.31 -8.83
CA TYR A 85 -0.74 15.16 -7.65
C TYR A 85 0.69 15.68 -7.50
N PHE A 86 1.69 14.79 -7.50
CA PHE A 86 3.09 15.19 -7.30
C PHE A 86 3.72 15.86 -8.53
N SER A 87 3.12 15.72 -9.72
CA SER A 87 3.51 16.52 -10.89
C SER A 87 3.02 17.96 -10.78
N LYS A 88 1.81 18.16 -10.24
CA LYS A 88 1.24 19.51 -9.97
C LYS A 88 1.83 20.15 -8.71
N HIS A 89 2.19 19.34 -7.73
CA HIS A 89 2.72 19.77 -6.43
C HIS A 89 4.05 19.06 -6.12
N PRO A 90 5.14 19.44 -6.82
CA PRO A 90 6.43 18.79 -6.63
C PRO A 90 6.96 19.03 -5.22
N TRP A 91 7.41 17.97 -4.57
CA TRP A 91 8.07 18.10 -3.28
C TRP A 91 9.47 18.69 -3.48
N ILE A 92 9.81 19.70 -2.68
CA ILE A 92 11.14 20.32 -2.68
C ILE A 92 12.09 19.50 -1.80
N ASN A 93 13.22 19.08 -2.37
CA ASN A 93 14.24 18.36 -1.63
C ASN A 93 15.03 19.30 -0.69
N LYS A 94 15.95 18.74 0.11
CA LYS A 94 16.81 19.52 1.02
C LYS A 94 17.70 20.55 0.31
N ASP A 95 17.93 20.36 -1.00
CA ASP A 95 18.77 21.22 -1.83
C ASP A 95 17.96 22.29 -2.57
N GLY A 96 16.67 22.46 -2.24
CA GLY A 96 15.79 23.45 -2.88
C GLY A 96 15.30 23.07 -4.29
N LYS A 97 15.58 21.85 -4.77
CA LYS A 97 15.19 21.38 -6.10
C LYS A 97 13.88 20.58 -6.05
N PRO A 98 12.97 20.78 -7.03
CA PRO A 98 11.76 19.99 -7.14
C PRO A 98 12.09 18.53 -7.49
N VAL A 99 11.48 17.60 -6.77
CA VAL A 99 11.56 16.17 -7.06
C VAL A 99 10.67 15.85 -8.25
N ILE A 100 11.27 15.46 -9.37
CA ILE A 100 10.54 15.04 -10.57
C ILE A 100 10.01 13.62 -10.37
N VAL A 101 8.69 13.45 -10.49
CA VAL A 101 8.03 12.15 -10.46
C VAL A 101 7.90 11.58 -11.88
N GLY A 102 8.24 10.30 -12.04
CA GLY A 102 8.10 9.58 -13.29
C GLY A 102 6.87 8.67 -13.28
N LYS A 103 6.29 8.40 -14.45
CA LYS A 103 5.26 7.38 -14.58
C LYS A 103 5.86 6.00 -14.29
N ILE A 104 5.20 5.26 -13.42
CA ILE A 104 5.63 3.93 -13.02
C ILE A 104 4.97 2.90 -13.94
N LYS A 105 5.72 1.90 -14.39
CA LYS A 105 5.15 0.82 -15.21
C LYS A 105 4.45 -0.21 -14.32
N VAL A 106 3.13 -0.38 -14.52
CA VAL A 106 2.33 -1.43 -13.88
C VAL A 106 2.48 -2.73 -14.65
N LEU A 107 2.80 -3.82 -13.93
CA LEU A 107 2.89 -5.16 -14.52
C LEU A 107 1.77 -6.04 -13.94
N ASN A 108 1.12 -6.80 -14.83
CA ASN A 108 -0.14 -7.48 -14.52
C ASN A 108 0.05 -8.91 -13.97
N SER A 109 1.27 -9.45 -14.01
CA SER A 109 1.58 -10.80 -13.52
C SER A 109 3.04 -10.90 -13.08
N MET A 110 3.34 -11.93 -12.28
CA MET A 110 4.71 -12.25 -11.89
C MET A 110 5.59 -12.57 -13.12
N ASP A 111 5.05 -13.29 -14.11
CA ASP A 111 5.80 -13.63 -15.32
C ASP A 111 6.18 -12.37 -16.11
N SER A 112 5.24 -11.42 -16.22
CA SER A 112 5.49 -10.12 -16.87
C SER A 112 6.55 -9.32 -16.11
N PHE A 113 6.49 -9.34 -14.77
CA PHE A 113 7.51 -8.76 -13.90
C PHE A 113 8.88 -9.39 -14.13
N GLN A 114 8.98 -10.72 -14.05
CA GLN A 114 10.24 -11.44 -14.22
C GLN A 114 10.85 -11.18 -15.59
N ARG A 115 10.07 -11.22 -16.68
CA ARG A 115 10.55 -10.93 -18.04
C ARG A 115 11.08 -9.51 -18.16
N TYR A 116 10.31 -8.51 -17.71
CA TYR A 116 10.73 -7.12 -17.76
C TYR A 116 11.97 -6.87 -16.90
N PHE A 117 12.00 -7.45 -15.70
CA PHE A 117 13.09 -7.28 -14.75
C PHE A 117 14.38 -7.94 -15.26
N ALA A 118 14.25 -9.14 -15.84
CA ALA A 118 15.36 -9.84 -16.48
C ALA A 118 15.94 -9.02 -17.63
N LEU A 119 15.09 -8.55 -18.55
CA LEU A 119 15.51 -7.80 -19.72
C LEU A 119 16.15 -6.45 -19.37
N ARG A 120 15.55 -5.72 -18.42
CA ARG A 120 15.93 -4.33 -18.14
C ARG A 120 17.04 -4.20 -17.10
N TYR A 121 17.21 -5.17 -16.21
CA TYR A 121 18.14 -5.07 -15.08
C TYR A 121 19.13 -6.25 -15.00
N VAL A 122 18.67 -7.49 -15.16
CA VAL A 122 19.55 -8.66 -15.02
C VAL A 122 20.49 -8.81 -16.22
N LEU A 123 19.99 -8.72 -17.45
CA LEU A 123 20.81 -8.81 -18.66
C LEU A 123 21.89 -7.72 -18.72
N PRO A 124 21.59 -6.42 -18.48
CA PRO A 124 22.64 -5.41 -18.41
C PRO A 124 23.64 -5.64 -17.27
N LEU A 125 23.21 -6.19 -16.12
CA LEU A 125 24.14 -6.52 -15.04
C LEU A 125 25.10 -7.65 -15.45
N GLN A 126 24.61 -8.67 -16.17
CA GLN A 126 25.46 -9.72 -16.73
C GLN A 126 26.45 -9.17 -17.75
N GLY A 127 26.01 -8.27 -18.63
CA GLY A 127 26.91 -7.56 -19.54
C GLY A 127 27.97 -6.76 -18.79
N LEU A 128 27.58 -6.04 -17.74
CA LEU A 128 28.50 -5.31 -16.88
C LEU A 128 29.48 -6.23 -16.16
N GLN A 129 29.06 -7.45 -15.78
CA GLN A 129 29.95 -8.44 -15.18
C GLN A 129 31.08 -8.83 -16.15
N VAL A 130 30.74 -9.11 -17.41
CA VAL A 130 31.73 -9.46 -18.45
C VAL A 130 32.69 -8.29 -18.71
N VAL A 131 32.16 -7.08 -18.86
CA VAL A 131 32.98 -5.86 -19.05
C VAL A 131 33.89 -5.61 -17.85
N ASN A 132 33.37 -5.79 -16.63
CA ASN A 132 34.14 -5.63 -15.42
C ASN A 132 35.27 -6.67 -15.33
N SER A 133 35.03 -7.91 -15.74
CA SER A 133 36.06 -8.95 -15.82
C SER A 133 37.11 -8.65 -16.89
N ALA A 134 36.69 -8.18 -18.08
CA ALA A 134 37.59 -7.82 -19.17
C ALA A 134 38.47 -6.60 -18.84
N LEU A 135 37.98 -5.69 -18.01
CA LEU A 135 38.68 -4.49 -17.56
C LEU A 135 39.29 -4.65 -16.16
N CYS A 136 39.76 -5.86 -15.82
CA CYS A 136 40.48 -6.16 -14.57
C CYS A 136 39.79 -5.60 -13.30
N HIS A 137 38.47 -5.73 -13.23
CA HIS A 137 37.63 -5.30 -12.10
C HIS A 137 37.54 -3.79 -11.86
N ALA A 138 37.80 -2.95 -12.87
CA ALA A 138 37.71 -1.48 -12.77
C ALA A 138 36.35 -0.93 -12.27
N PHE A 139 35.25 -1.67 -12.47
CA PHE A 139 33.90 -1.28 -12.09
C PHE A 139 33.31 -2.09 -10.93
N ASN A 140 34.16 -2.75 -10.13
CA ASN A 140 33.69 -3.70 -9.11
C ASN A 140 32.75 -3.07 -8.06
N GLY A 141 33.00 -1.82 -7.64
CA GLY A 141 32.12 -1.11 -6.72
C GLY A 141 30.72 -0.89 -7.30
N THR A 142 30.64 -0.46 -8.56
CA THR A 142 29.37 -0.24 -9.26
C THR A 142 28.62 -1.56 -9.49
N TYR A 143 29.32 -2.60 -9.92
CA TYR A 143 28.76 -3.93 -10.13
C TYR A 143 28.18 -4.52 -8.82
N THR A 144 28.95 -4.49 -7.73
CA THR A 144 28.51 -5.03 -6.44
C THR A 144 27.31 -4.27 -5.87
N ASP A 145 27.30 -2.94 -5.98
CA ASP A 145 26.18 -2.12 -5.51
C ASP A 145 24.90 -2.36 -6.34
N LEU A 146 25.02 -2.45 -7.68
CA LEU A 146 23.88 -2.81 -8.55
C LEU A 146 23.37 -4.23 -8.24
N LYS A 147 24.26 -5.20 -8.09
CA LYS A 147 23.90 -6.59 -7.73
C LYS A 147 23.15 -6.65 -6.40
N ARG A 148 23.63 -5.93 -5.38
CA ARG A 148 22.97 -5.83 -4.07
C ARG A 148 21.56 -5.24 -4.19
N LYS A 149 21.41 -4.16 -4.94
CA LYS A 149 20.10 -3.52 -5.17
C LYS A 149 19.14 -4.45 -5.88
N ILE A 150 19.59 -5.11 -6.96
CA ILE A 150 18.77 -6.06 -7.72
C ILE A 150 18.32 -7.22 -6.81
N SER A 151 19.23 -7.78 -6.00
CA SER A 151 18.91 -8.86 -5.06
C SER A 151 17.89 -8.43 -3.99
N PHE A 152 18.04 -7.21 -3.44
CA PHE A 152 17.08 -6.65 -2.48
C PHE A 152 15.68 -6.55 -3.08
N VAL A 153 15.56 -6.09 -4.33
CA VAL A 153 14.27 -5.97 -5.01
C VAL A 153 13.64 -7.32 -5.25
N LEU A 154 14.42 -8.32 -5.70
CA LEU A 154 13.91 -9.67 -5.89
C LEU A 154 13.34 -10.24 -4.59
N ARG A 155 14.06 -10.08 -3.48
CA ARG A 155 13.59 -10.50 -2.14
C ARG A 155 12.30 -9.80 -1.73
N LEU A 156 12.19 -8.49 -1.94
CA LEU A 156 10.95 -7.77 -1.65
C LEU A 156 9.79 -8.29 -2.49
N VAL A 157 10.00 -8.48 -3.78
CA VAL A 157 8.94 -8.95 -4.67
C VAL A 157 8.49 -10.36 -4.33
N GLU A 158 9.43 -11.22 -3.93
CA GLU A 158 9.13 -12.57 -3.47
C GLU A 158 8.32 -12.55 -2.17
N LEU A 159 8.72 -11.73 -1.20
CA LEU A 159 8.01 -11.56 0.07
C LEU A 159 6.59 -11.00 -0.13
N TYR A 160 6.44 -10.00 -0.99
CA TYR A 160 5.17 -9.33 -1.23
C TYR A 160 4.36 -9.96 -2.37
N LYS A 161 4.85 -11.02 -3.02
CA LYS A 161 4.18 -11.73 -4.12
C LYS A 161 2.67 -11.97 -3.89
N PRO A 162 2.22 -12.52 -2.74
CA PRO A 162 0.80 -12.74 -2.52
C PRO A 162 -0.01 -11.44 -2.45
N TYR A 163 0.58 -10.31 -2.05
CA TYR A 163 -0.13 -9.02 -2.00
C TYR A 163 -0.11 -8.26 -3.34
N LEU A 164 0.94 -8.47 -4.13
CA LEU A 164 1.21 -7.76 -5.39
C LEU A 164 0.56 -8.39 -6.62
N PHE A 165 0.19 -9.67 -6.54
CA PHE A 165 -0.36 -10.39 -7.68
C PHE A 165 -1.53 -11.30 -7.29
N SER A 166 -2.06 -11.18 -6.07
CA SER A 166 -3.27 -11.91 -5.73
C SER A 166 -4.44 -11.45 -6.59
N LYS A 167 -5.19 -12.44 -7.08
CA LYS A 167 -6.47 -12.29 -7.76
C LYS A 167 -7.65 -12.44 -6.79
N SER A 168 -7.38 -12.68 -5.50
CA SER A 168 -8.42 -12.87 -4.49
C SER A 168 -9.08 -11.54 -4.18
N PHE A 169 -10.34 -11.42 -4.57
CA PHE A 169 -11.23 -10.41 -4.03
C PHE A 169 -11.96 -11.01 -2.83
N TYR A 170 -12.20 -10.19 -1.81
CA TYR A 170 -12.98 -10.62 -0.66
C TYR A 170 -14.46 -10.57 -1.03
N ASP A 171 -15.15 -11.65 -0.71
CA ASP A 171 -16.60 -11.72 -0.81
C ASP A 171 -17.24 -10.83 0.26
N ASP A 172 -18.13 -9.94 -0.17
CA ASP A 172 -18.86 -9.01 0.68
C ASP A 172 -20.34 -9.34 0.82
N ILE A 173 -20.77 -10.56 0.46
CA ILE A 173 -22.18 -10.99 0.56
C ILE A 173 -22.78 -10.72 1.95
N ASN A 174 -22.08 -11.06 3.04
CA ASN A 174 -22.60 -10.82 4.40
C ASN A 174 -22.75 -9.32 4.69
N THR A 175 -21.79 -8.51 4.24
CA THR A 175 -21.81 -7.06 4.40
C THR A 175 -22.93 -6.42 3.56
N GLU A 176 -23.19 -6.94 2.35
CA GLU A 176 -24.31 -6.52 1.51
C GLU A 176 -25.66 -6.89 2.16
N LYS A 177 -25.79 -8.10 2.73
CA LYS A 177 -26.98 -8.49 3.49
C LYS A 177 -27.21 -7.57 4.69
N LEU A 178 -26.17 -7.26 5.46
CA LEU A 178 -26.25 -6.31 6.57
C LEU A 178 -26.71 -4.93 6.08
N ARG A 179 -26.17 -4.47 4.94
CA ARG A 179 -26.55 -3.18 4.35
C ARG A 179 -28.01 -3.16 3.90
N GLN A 180 -28.52 -4.27 3.36
CA GLN A 180 -29.93 -4.41 2.99
C GLN A 180 -30.84 -4.33 4.23
N LEU A 181 -30.45 -4.95 5.35
CA LEU A 181 -31.19 -4.85 6.61
C LEU A 181 -31.23 -3.42 7.14
N VAL A 182 -30.09 -2.72 7.16
CA VAL A 182 -30.03 -1.31 7.60
C VAL A 182 -30.87 -0.41 6.69
N ARG A 183 -30.89 -0.66 5.36
CA ARG A 183 -31.72 0.10 4.41
C ARG A 183 -33.23 -0.03 4.65
N GLN A 184 -33.68 -1.11 5.26
CA GLN A 184 -35.09 -1.28 5.61
C GLN A 184 -35.51 -0.37 6.78
N ASN A 185 -34.55 0.16 7.53
CA ASN A 185 -34.77 1.14 8.60
C ASN A 185 -34.31 2.52 8.14
N GLU A 186 -35.23 3.36 7.64
CA GLU A 186 -34.92 4.67 7.02
C GLU A 186 -34.11 5.61 7.93
N VAL A 187 -34.30 5.52 9.25
CA VAL A 187 -33.56 6.35 10.22
C VAL A 187 -32.10 5.89 10.32
N GLU A 188 -31.87 4.58 10.41
CA GLU A 188 -30.51 4.03 10.50
C GLU A 188 -29.77 4.10 9.15
N ALA A 189 -30.49 3.98 8.04
CA ALA A 189 -29.95 4.09 6.68
C ALA A 189 -29.33 5.46 6.39
N ASN A 190 -29.91 6.53 6.94
CA ASN A 190 -29.43 7.90 6.76
C ASN A 190 -28.28 8.26 7.73
N VAL A 191 -28.18 7.57 8.87
CA VAL A 191 -27.17 7.86 9.91
C VAL A 191 -25.92 7.01 9.74
N PHE A 192 -26.06 5.71 9.43
CA PHE A 192 -24.94 4.76 9.35
C PHE A 192 -24.70 4.30 7.92
N TYR A 193 -24.24 5.22 7.08
CA TYR A 193 -23.94 4.92 5.69
C TYR A 193 -22.56 4.25 5.51
N PHE A 194 -22.51 3.07 4.90
CA PHE A 194 -21.27 2.32 4.63
C PHE A 194 -21.31 1.55 3.29
N ASP A 195 -21.70 2.21 2.20
CA ASP A 195 -21.63 1.61 0.86
C ASP A 195 -20.30 1.97 0.17
N PRO A 196 -19.37 1.00 -0.02
CA PRO A 196 -18.14 1.28 -0.72
C PRO A 196 -18.37 1.63 -2.19
N LYS A 197 -19.52 1.28 -2.80
CA LYS A 197 -19.82 1.55 -4.22
C LYS A 197 -19.92 3.04 -4.54
N THR A 198 -20.11 3.91 -3.56
CA THR A 198 -20.14 5.37 -3.79
C THR A 198 -18.76 5.98 -3.91
N ILE A 199 -17.72 5.28 -3.48
CA ILE A 199 -16.36 5.79 -3.56
C ILE A 199 -15.91 5.76 -5.03
N LYS A 200 -15.75 6.96 -5.60
CA LYS A 200 -14.99 7.17 -6.83
C LYS A 200 -13.50 7.21 -6.47
N TRP A 201 -12.82 6.08 -6.58
CA TRP A 201 -11.44 5.92 -6.13
C TRP A 201 -10.47 6.97 -6.71
N ASP A 202 -10.59 7.31 -7.99
CA ASP A 202 -9.73 8.30 -8.64
C ASP A 202 -9.81 9.67 -7.94
N ASP A 203 -11.03 10.10 -7.63
CA ASP A 203 -11.33 11.36 -6.98
C ASP A 203 -10.92 11.35 -5.50
N TYR A 204 -11.22 10.26 -4.80
CA TYR A 204 -10.82 10.05 -3.41
C TYR A 204 -9.30 10.13 -3.25
N PHE A 205 -8.52 9.46 -4.12
CA PHE A 205 -7.06 9.49 -4.01
C PHE A 205 -6.49 10.85 -4.37
N GLU A 206 -6.91 11.46 -5.49
CA GLU A 206 -6.33 12.73 -5.97
C GLU A 206 -6.67 13.91 -5.06
N HIS A 207 -7.90 13.98 -4.54
CA HIS A 207 -8.39 15.17 -3.86
C HIS A 207 -8.53 15.03 -2.33
N ILE A 208 -8.62 13.81 -1.80
CA ILE A 208 -8.84 13.58 -0.36
C ILE A 208 -7.61 12.92 0.28
N HIS A 209 -7.27 11.70 -0.15
CA HIS A 209 -6.29 10.87 0.53
C HIS A 209 -4.86 11.40 0.39
N ILE A 210 -4.38 11.65 -0.83
CA ILE A 210 -2.99 12.12 -1.04
C ILE A 210 -2.78 13.50 -0.41
N PRO A 211 -3.65 14.51 -0.62
CA PRO A 211 -3.49 15.80 0.03
C PRO A 211 -3.56 15.71 1.56
N GLY A 212 -4.45 14.87 2.10
CA GLY A 212 -4.58 14.63 3.54
C GLY A 212 -3.30 14.02 4.15
N ALA A 213 -2.73 13.01 3.50
CA ALA A 213 -1.50 12.36 3.94
C ALA A 213 -0.29 13.31 3.90
N VAL A 214 -0.22 14.20 2.91
CA VAL A 214 0.84 15.22 2.82
C VAL A 214 0.69 16.29 3.91
N LYS A 215 -0.53 16.74 4.20
CA LYS A 215 -0.79 17.76 5.23
C LYS A 215 -0.64 17.22 6.65
N HIS A 216 -1.01 15.96 6.88
CA HIS A 216 -1.06 15.35 8.21
C HIS A 216 -0.32 14.00 8.24
N PRO A 217 1.02 14.00 8.09
CA PRO A 217 1.80 12.77 7.93
C PRO A 217 1.74 11.81 9.14
N LEU A 218 1.34 12.29 10.32
CA LEU A 218 1.22 11.49 11.54
C LEU A 218 -0.13 10.75 11.68
N ILE A 219 -1.16 11.14 10.91
CA ILE A 219 -2.52 10.60 11.05
C ILE A 219 -2.83 9.53 10.00
N TRP A 220 -2.16 9.58 8.85
CA TRP A 220 -2.55 8.80 7.66
C TRP A 220 -1.61 7.63 7.30
N MET A 221 -0.75 7.18 8.23
CA MET A 221 0.15 6.03 8.02
C MET A 221 -0.46 4.67 8.42
N ILE A 222 -1.78 4.58 8.58
CA ILE A 222 -2.51 3.34 8.88
C ILE A 222 -3.33 2.93 7.65
#